data_AF-A0A845F3G5-F1
#
_entry.id   AF-A0A845F3G5-F1
#
_cell.length_a   1.000
_cell.length_b   1.000
_cell.length_c   1.000
_cell.angle_alpha   90.00
_cell.angle_beta   90.00
_cell.angle_gamma   90.00
#
_symmetry.space_group_name_H-M   'P 1'
#
loop_
_entity.id
_entity.type
_entity.pdbx_description
1 polymer ?
#
loop_
_entity_poly.entity_id
_entity_poly.type
_entity_poly.pdbx_seq_one_letter_code
_entity_poly.pdbx_strand_id
1 'polypeptide(L)'
;MLLKEKLDQLKHAHVQKPDKVFTLYLNTDRRDADRQNGEWKIQLKNGFRNFEDYLKQSDNKEELEKYEKVKEKVQDELNRIENDLKRGLVIIASSDDQIWFVERTQVPVETNLYWEEEPQLEALEKLKSDYPNTGIILVHHDYVRILETELGFLTKSEEYAWDPDEDNWKIYEGTTGNENISGNGSTAQRELYEDRIKANRERWYKSMAAKLDKKAKNRQWERIYVAGEKEEASELNELMNKESIVVGKNYSDKRDDEVIESLVS
;
A
#
# COMPACT_ATOMS: atom_id res chain seq x y z
N MET A 1 0.41 11.92 5.61
CA MET A 1 -0.86 11.67 6.32
C MET A 1 -1.30 10.29 5.92
N LEU A 2 -1.53 9.40 6.88
CA LEU A 2 -1.85 8.00 6.59
C LEU A 2 -3.31 7.91 6.12
N LEU A 3 -3.64 6.97 5.22
CA LEU A 3 -5.02 6.77 4.75
C LEU A 3 -5.99 6.56 5.92
N LYS A 4 -5.52 5.95 7.00
CA LYS A 4 -6.27 5.76 8.25
C LYS A 4 -6.80 7.07 8.83
N GLU A 5 -5.97 8.11 8.90
CA GLU A 5 -6.36 9.42 9.45
C GLU A 5 -7.41 10.09 8.55
N LYS A 6 -7.27 9.95 7.22
CA LYS A 6 -8.26 10.46 6.26
C LYS A 6 -9.60 9.72 6.36
N LEU A 7 -9.56 8.39 6.49
CA LEU A 7 -10.77 7.58 6.64
C LEU A 7 -11.52 7.92 7.93
N ASP A 8 -10.81 8.12 9.04
CA ASP A 8 -11.43 8.51 10.31
C ASP A 8 -12.09 9.89 10.23
N GLN A 9 -11.53 10.83 9.44
CA GLN A 9 -12.19 12.11 9.15
C GLN A 9 -13.47 11.92 8.34
N LEU A 10 -13.43 11.09 7.30
CA LEU A 10 -14.59 10.82 6.44
C LEU A 10 -15.75 10.15 7.20
N LYS A 11 -15.46 9.29 8.19
CA LYS A 11 -16.49 8.64 9.03
C LYS A 11 -17.37 9.62 9.81
N HIS A 12 -16.83 10.79 10.13
CA HIS A 12 -17.55 11.81 10.88
C HIS A 12 -18.10 12.91 9.96
N ALA A 13 -17.92 12.77 8.65
CA ALA A 13 -18.34 13.76 7.68
C ALA A 13 -19.81 13.52 7.31
N HIS A 14 -20.62 14.55 7.46
CA HIS A 14 -22.03 14.56 7.11
C HIS A 14 -22.38 15.95 6.60
N VAL A 15 -23.18 16.03 5.54
CA VAL A 15 -23.66 17.30 4.98
C VAL A 15 -25.18 17.37 5.10
N GLN A 16 -25.70 18.58 5.28
CA GLN A 16 -27.14 18.79 5.36
C GLN A 16 -27.72 19.11 4.00
N LYS A 17 -28.96 18.70 3.75
CA LYS A 17 -29.69 19.09 2.55
C LYS A 17 -29.67 20.62 2.39
N PRO A 18 -29.49 21.13 1.16
CA PRO A 18 -29.46 20.40 -0.12
C PRO A 18 -28.07 19.89 -0.53
N ASP A 19 -27.04 20.03 0.32
CA ASP A 19 -25.74 19.42 0.06
C ASP A 19 -25.80 17.90 0.23
N LYS A 20 -24.95 17.25 -0.55
CA LYS A 20 -24.74 15.81 -0.60
C LYS A 20 -23.26 15.51 -0.89
N VAL A 21 -22.85 14.31 -0.50
CA VAL A 21 -21.56 13.69 -0.77
C VAL A 21 -21.69 12.73 -1.93
N PHE A 22 -20.89 12.98 -2.96
CA PHE A 22 -20.64 12.04 -4.04
C PHE A 22 -19.55 11.05 -3.62
N THR A 23 -19.84 9.75 -3.70
CA THR A 23 -18.85 8.69 -3.49
C THR A 23 -18.75 7.85 -4.76
N LEU A 24 -17.55 7.72 -5.31
CA LEU A 24 -17.23 6.91 -6.48
C LEU A 24 -16.18 5.88 -6.11
N TYR A 25 -16.52 4.62 -6.28
CA TYR A 25 -15.57 3.53 -6.45
C TYR A 25 -15.56 3.17 -7.93
N LEU A 26 -14.38 3.12 -8.53
CA LEU A 26 -14.24 2.88 -9.95
C LEU A 26 -13.20 1.80 -10.18
N ASN A 27 -13.62 0.71 -10.81
CA ASN A 27 -12.68 -0.30 -11.28
C ASN A 27 -12.00 0.18 -12.56
N THR A 28 -10.66 0.20 -12.57
CA THR A 28 -9.87 0.59 -13.75
C THR A 28 -8.90 -0.51 -14.17
N ASP A 29 -9.09 -1.73 -13.67
CA ASP A 29 -8.19 -2.85 -13.94
C ASP A 29 -8.21 -3.25 -15.42
N ARG A 30 -7.06 -3.07 -16.08
CA ARG A 30 -6.85 -3.38 -17.50
C ARG A 30 -6.49 -4.84 -17.76
N ARG A 31 -6.27 -5.63 -16.71
CA ARG A 31 -5.95 -7.07 -16.81
C ARG A 31 -7.17 -7.91 -17.13
N ASP A 32 -8.37 -7.38 -16.85
CA ASP A 32 -9.63 -8.00 -17.20
C ASP A 32 -9.86 -7.84 -18.72
N ALA A 33 -9.93 -8.97 -19.43
CA ALA A 33 -9.99 -9.00 -20.90
C ALA A 33 -11.25 -8.30 -21.44
N ASP A 34 -12.34 -8.29 -20.67
CA ASP A 34 -13.57 -7.59 -21.02
C ASP A 34 -13.41 -6.06 -20.88
N ARG A 35 -12.48 -5.57 -20.03
CA ARG A 35 -12.37 -4.15 -19.63
C ARG A 35 -11.27 -3.35 -20.32
N GLN A 36 -10.53 -3.97 -21.24
CA GLN A 36 -9.38 -3.35 -21.92
C GLN A 36 -9.70 -2.07 -22.72
N ASN A 37 -10.96 -1.85 -23.10
CA ASN A 37 -11.39 -0.76 -23.99
C ASN A 37 -12.07 0.42 -23.27
N GLY A 38 -11.81 0.64 -21.98
CA GLY A 38 -12.36 1.79 -21.26
C GLY A 38 -13.84 1.65 -20.90
N GLU A 39 -14.30 0.42 -20.65
CA GLU A 39 -15.65 0.15 -20.17
C GLU A 39 -16.00 0.91 -18.88
N TRP A 40 -15.00 1.17 -18.04
CA TRP A 40 -15.16 2.00 -16.85
C TRP A 40 -15.70 3.40 -17.19
N LYS A 41 -15.35 3.97 -18.35
CA LYS A 41 -15.88 5.26 -18.83
C LYS A 41 -17.37 5.15 -19.14
N ILE A 42 -17.80 4.01 -19.68
CA ILE A 42 -19.21 3.74 -19.99
C ILE A 42 -20.01 3.57 -18.68
N GLN A 43 -19.49 2.78 -17.73
CA GLN A 43 -20.11 2.61 -16.41
C GLN A 43 -20.25 3.94 -15.67
N LEU A 44 -19.19 4.75 -15.66
CA LEU A 44 -19.19 6.07 -15.06
C LEU A 44 -20.21 7.00 -15.73
N LYS A 45 -20.22 7.07 -17.07
CA LYS A 45 -21.17 7.90 -17.83
C LYS A 45 -22.62 7.50 -17.54
N ASN A 46 -22.91 6.20 -17.50
CA ASN A 46 -24.23 5.69 -17.18
C ASN A 46 -24.63 6.02 -15.74
N GLY A 47 -23.71 5.85 -14.78
CA GLY A 47 -23.92 6.23 -13.39
C GLY A 47 -24.25 7.71 -13.24
N PHE A 48 -23.50 8.59 -13.92
CA PHE A 48 -23.79 10.02 -13.88
C PHE A 48 -25.16 10.38 -14.47
N ARG A 49 -25.54 9.75 -15.59
CA ARG A 49 -26.82 10.00 -16.24
C ARG A 49 -27.99 9.56 -15.35
N ASN A 50 -27.86 8.43 -14.66
CA ASN A 50 -28.92 7.90 -13.79
C ASN A 50 -29.30 8.88 -12.67
N PHE A 51 -28.32 9.51 -12.01
CA PHE A 51 -28.59 10.52 -10.98
C PHE A 51 -29.18 11.80 -11.58
N GLU A 52 -28.68 12.24 -12.72
CA GLU A 52 -29.18 13.43 -13.41
C GLU A 52 -30.66 13.26 -13.80
N ASP A 53 -31.03 12.09 -14.33
CA ASP A 53 -32.41 11.76 -14.69
C ASP A 53 -33.32 11.69 -13.46
N TYR A 54 -32.85 11.09 -12.35
CA TYR A 54 -33.59 11.03 -11.08
C TYR A 54 -33.83 12.43 -10.49
N LEU A 55 -32.78 13.26 -10.43
CA LEU A 55 -32.87 14.61 -9.86
C LEU A 55 -33.79 15.52 -10.69
N LYS A 56 -33.75 15.41 -12.02
CA LYS A 56 -34.68 16.14 -12.91
C LYS A 56 -36.14 15.72 -12.70
N GLN A 57 -36.41 14.44 -12.41
CA GLN A 57 -37.77 13.96 -12.13
C GLN A 57 -38.28 14.43 -10.75
N SER A 58 -37.38 14.64 -9.79
CA SER A 58 -37.73 15.11 -8.44
C SER A 58 -38.04 16.61 -8.34
N ASP A 59 -37.82 17.37 -9.42
CA ASP A 59 -37.93 18.85 -9.51
C ASP A 59 -37.11 19.62 -8.44
N ASN A 60 -36.07 18.98 -7.88
CA ASN A 60 -35.16 19.60 -6.92
C ASN A 60 -34.00 20.32 -7.64
N LYS A 61 -34.27 21.54 -8.13
CA LYS A 61 -33.31 22.32 -8.93
C LYS A 61 -32.01 22.63 -8.19
N GLU A 62 -32.08 22.92 -6.90
CA GLU A 62 -30.90 23.28 -6.10
C GLU A 62 -29.96 22.08 -5.94
N GLU A 63 -30.50 20.89 -5.67
CA GLU A 63 -29.71 19.65 -5.60
C GLU A 63 -29.12 19.26 -6.96
N LEU A 64 -29.87 19.48 -8.05
CA LEU A 64 -29.38 19.24 -9.41
C LEU A 64 -28.19 20.15 -9.77
N GLU A 65 -28.25 21.44 -9.44
CA GLU A 65 -27.13 22.38 -9.65
C GLU A 65 -25.88 21.96 -8.86
N LYS A 66 -26.07 21.55 -7.60
CA LYS A 66 -24.98 21.04 -6.75
C LYS A 66 -24.36 19.75 -7.30
N TYR A 67 -25.19 18.83 -7.77
CA TYR A 67 -24.74 17.59 -8.40
C TYR A 67 -23.92 17.85 -9.67
N GLU A 68 -24.39 18.72 -10.57
CA GLU A 68 -23.67 19.06 -11.81
C GLU A 68 -22.29 19.68 -11.51
N LYS A 69 -22.19 20.55 -10.50
CA LYS A 69 -20.92 21.13 -10.05
C LYS A 69 -19.94 20.05 -9.57
N VAL A 70 -20.40 19.07 -8.77
CA VAL A 70 -19.53 17.98 -8.30
C VAL A 70 -19.14 17.06 -9.45
N LYS A 71 -20.09 16.71 -10.33
CA LYS A 71 -19.88 15.90 -11.53
C LYS A 71 -18.81 16.50 -12.44
N GLU A 72 -18.83 17.81 -12.69
CA GLU A 72 -17.79 18.51 -13.46
C GLU A 72 -16.42 18.38 -12.81
N LYS A 73 -16.31 18.67 -11.50
CA LYS A 73 -15.04 18.54 -10.76
C LYS A 73 -14.48 17.12 -10.80
N VAL A 74 -15.34 16.11 -10.62
CA VAL A 74 -14.94 14.70 -10.67
C VAL A 74 -14.43 14.33 -12.06
N GLN A 75 -15.09 14.80 -13.13
CA GLN A 75 -14.65 14.55 -14.50
C GLN A 75 -13.30 15.21 -14.80
N ASP A 76 -13.10 16.45 -14.36
CA ASP A 76 -11.81 17.15 -14.52
C ASP A 76 -10.68 16.41 -13.80
N GLU A 77 -10.92 15.94 -12.57
CA GLU A 77 -9.96 15.15 -11.82
C GLU A 77 -9.63 13.84 -12.55
N LEU A 78 -10.65 13.13 -13.04
CA LEU A 78 -10.48 11.88 -13.78
C LEU A 78 -9.63 12.08 -15.05
N ASN A 79 -9.91 13.13 -15.82
CA ASN A 79 -9.15 13.48 -17.01
C ASN A 79 -7.68 13.78 -16.67
N ARG A 80 -7.45 14.47 -15.54
CA ARG A 80 -6.10 14.80 -15.06
C ARG A 80 -5.31 13.55 -14.68
N ILE A 81 -5.94 12.58 -14.02
CA ILE A 81 -5.26 11.40 -13.47
C ILE A 81 -5.33 10.17 -14.39
N GLU A 82 -5.99 10.26 -15.54
CA GLU A 82 -6.30 9.12 -16.41
C GLU A 82 -5.08 8.26 -16.75
N ASN A 83 -3.95 8.91 -17.07
CA ASN A 83 -2.71 8.23 -17.44
C ASN A 83 -2.02 7.54 -16.26
N ASP A 84 -2.35 7.94 -15.03
CA ASP A 84 -1.80 7.40 -13.80
C ASP A 84 -2.71 6.38 -13.11
N LEU A 85 -3.92 6.15 -13.66
CA LEU A 85 -4.87 5.20 -13.11
C LEU A 85 -4.23 3.82 -13.01
N LYS A 86 -4.46 3.18 -11.87
CA LYS A 86 -3.96 1.84 -11.58
C LYS A 86 -5.09 0.84 -11.82
N ARG A 87 -5.50 0.08 -10.80
CA ARG A 87 -6.54 -0.96 -10.92
C ARG A 87 -7.89 -0.52 -10.35
N GLY A 88 -7.93 0.59 -9.63
CA GLY A 88 -9.15 1.29 -9.28
C GLY A 88 -8.90 2.71 -8.79
N LEU A 89 -9.98 3.36 -8.38
CA LEU A 89 -10.00 4.74 -7.92
C LEU A 89 -11.16 4.92 -6.94
N VAL A 90 -10.91 5.71 -5.90
CA VAL A 90 -11.90 6.18 -4.94
C VAL A 90 -11.93 7.70 -4.98
N ILE A 91 -13.10 8.28 -5.24
CA ILE A 91 -13.33 9.73 -5.10
C ILE A 91 -14.48 9.95 -4.13
N ILE A 92 -14.27 10.82 -3.14
CA ILE A 92 -15.32 11.28 -2.24
C ILE A 92 -15.28 12.80 -2.25
N ALA A 93 -16.39 13.43 -2.64
CA ALA A 93 -16.48 14.87 -2.81
C ALA A 93 -17.83 15.39 -2.32
N SER A 94 -17.85 16.48 -1.55
CA SER A 94 -19.09 17.14 -1.14
C SER A 94 -19.40 18.34 -2.04
N SER A 95 -20.68 18.68 -2.17
CA SER A 95 -21.16 19.81 -2.98
C SER A 95 -20.83 21.19 -2.40
N ASP A 96 -20.63 21.26 -1.08
CA ASP A 96 -20.18 22.43 -0.34
C ASP A 96 -18.65 22.61 -0.34
N ASP A 97 -17.93 21.75 -1.06
CA ASP A 97 -16.47 21.75 -1.21
C ASP A 97 -15.68 21.51 0.10
N GLN A 98 -16.33 21.07 1.18
CA GLN A 98 -15.65 20.73 2.44
C GLN A 98 -14.90 19.39 2.39
N ILE A 99 -15.36 18.46 1.54
CA ILE A 99 -14.77 17.14 1.37
C ILE A 99 -14.21 17.04 -0.04
N TRP A 100 -12.91 16.78 -0.14
CA TRP A 100 -12.26 16.39 -1.38
C TRP A 100 -11.21 15.31 -1.10
N PHE A 101 -11.56 14.08 -1.43
CA PHE A 101 -10.73 12.90 -1.22
C PHE A 101 -10.61 12.14 -2.54
N VAL A 102 -9.38 11.86 -2.94
CA VAL A 102 -9.06 11.13 -4.17
C VAL A 102 -7.94 10.17 -3.83
N GLU A 103 -8.19 8.87 -3.95
CA GLU A 103 -7.18 7.83 -3.73
C GLU A 103 -7.22 6.79 -4.85
N ARG A 104 -6.06 6.52 -5.43
CA ARG A 104 -5.91 5.55 -6.52
C ARG A 104 -5.63 4.19 -5.91
N THR A 105 -6.28 3.14 -6.42
CA THR A 105 -6.09 1.76 -5.95
C THR A 105 -5.34 0.90 -6.98
N GLN A 106 -4.33 0.10 -6.59
CA GLN A 106 -3.70 -0.95 -7.40
C GLN A 106 -4.34 -2.31 -7.14
N VAL A 107 -5.40 -2.37 -6.32
CA VAL A 107 -6.35 -3.47 -6.30
C VAL A 107 -7.66 -3.02 -6.95
N PRO A 108 -8.35 -3.90 -7.69
CA PRO A 108 -9.64 -3.59 -8.28
C PRO A 108 -10.66 -3.38 -7.17
N VAL A 109 -11.51 -2.38 -7.37
CA VAL A 109 -12.68 -2.14 -6.54
C VAL A 109 -13.92 -2.42 -7.37
N GLU A 110 -15.05 -2.73 -6.75
CA GLU A 110 -16.30 -2.81 -7.50
C GLU A 110 -16.75 -1.39 -7.91
N THR A 111 -17.15 -1.21 -9.17
CA THR A 111 -17.60 0.10 -9.65
C THR A 111 -18.96 0.43 -9.04
N ASN A 112 -19.01 1.43 -8.17
CA ASN A 112 -20.23 1.89 -7.51
C ASN A 112 -20.22 3.42 -7.38
N LEU A 113 -21.38 4.04 -7.53
CA LEU A 113 -21.57 5.48 -7.40
C LEU A 113 -22.70 5.75 -6.41
N TYR A 114 -22.54 6.77 -5.58
CA TYR A 114 -23.51 7.18 -4.57
C TYR A 114 -23.61 8.70 -4.49
N TRP A 115 -24.80 9.19 -4.15
CA TRP A 115 -25.11 10.59 -3.94
C TRP A 115 -26.00 10.74 -2.70
N GLU A 116 -25.37 10.87 -1.53
CA GLU A 116 -26.02 10.72 -0.22
C GLU A 116 -25.59 11.82 0.76
N GLU A 117 -26.20 11.91 1.95
CA GLU A 117 -25.79 12.90 2.99
C GLU A 117 -24.46 12.54 3.67
N GLU A 118 -24.02 11.29 3.52
CA GLU A 118 -22.81 10.74 4.13
C GLU A 118 -21.98 9.98 3.09
N PRO A 119 -20.65 9.97 3.22
CA PRO A 119 -19.79 9.19 2.34
C PRO A 119 -20.05 7.69 2.52
N GLN A 120 -20.09 6.95 1.41
CA GLN A 120 -20.20 5.49 1.45
C GLN A 120 -18.82 4.86 1.62
N LEU A 121 -18.52 4.37 2.82
CA LEU A 121 -17.16 3.94 3.21
C LEU A 121 -16.95 2.42 3.25
N GLU A 122 -18.01 1.61 3.15
CA GLU A 122 -17.93 0.14 3.33
C GLU A 122 -16.87 -0.52 2.45
N ALA A 123 -16.83 -0.20 1.16
CA ALA A 123 -15.84 -0.75 0.23
C ALA A 123 -14.40 -0.31 0.58
N LEU A 124 -14.21 0.95 0.99
CA LEU A 124 -12.90 1.45 1.43
C LEU A 124 -12.44 0.82 2.75
N GLU A 125 -13.37 0.58 3.69
CA GLU A 125 -13.09 -0.12 4.94
C GLU A 125 -12.71 -1.58 4.69
N LYS A 126 -13.41 -2.25 3.79
CA LYS A 126 -13.09 -3.61 3.38
C LYS A 126 -11.70 -3.69 2.76
N LEU A 127 -11.37 -2.78 1.83
CA LEU A 127 -10.03 -2.71 1.24
C LEU A 127 -8.93 -2.54 2.29
N LYS A 128 -9.15 -1.68 3.28
CA LYS A 128 -8.21 -1.49 4.38
C LYS A 128 -8.07 -2.73 5.27
N SER A 129 -9.17 -3.45 5.50
CA SER A 129 -9.16 -4.70 6.27
C SER A 129 -8.44 -5.82 5.53
N ASP A 130 -8.70 -5.96 4.23
CA ASP A 130 -8.13 -7.01 3.39
C ASP A 130 -6.64 -6.75 3.15
N TYR A 131 -6.27 -5.47 2.96
CA TYR A 131 -4.92 -5.02 2.66
C TYR A 131 -4.44 -3.96 3.68
N PRO A 132 -4.18 -4.38 4.94
CA PRO A 132 -3.72 -3.47 5.98
C PRO A 132 -2.32 -2.94 5.67
N ASN A 133 -1.94 -1.85 6.34
CA ASN A 133 -0.59 -1.31 6.22
C ASN A 133 0.43 -2.37 6.67
N THR A 134 1.27 -2.82 5.74
CA THR A 134 2.06 -4.03 5.91
C THR A 134 3.55 -3.74 5.74
N GLY A 135 4.37 -4.19 6.69
CA GLY A 135 5.82 -4.29 6.51
C GLY A 135 6.20 -5.69 6.03
N ILE A 136 6.90 -5.79 4.91
CA ILE A 136 7.48 -7.03 4.40
C ILE A 136 8.98 -6.93 4.58
N ILE A 137 9.55 -7.84 5.36
CA ILE A 137 10.98 -7.89 5.68
C ILE A 137 11.54 -9.11 4.97
N LEU A 138 12.35 -8.88 3.95
CA LEU A 138 13.07 -9.90 3.21
C LEU A 138 14.45 -10.04 3.85
N VAL A 139 14.70 -11.19 4.45
CA VAL A 139 15.95 -11.54 5.11
C VAL A 139 16.78 -12.40 4.18
N HIS A 140 18.02 -11.98 3.99
CA HIS A 140 19.06 -12.72 3.29
C HIS A 140 20.33 -12.67 4.13
N HIS A 141 21.28 -13.57 3.84
CA HIS A 141 22.57 -13.67 4.53
C HIS A 141 23.31 -12.32 4.65
N ASP A 142 23.31 -11.56 3.55
CA ASP A 142 24.10 -10.33 3.42
C ASP A 142 23.28 -9.04 3.47
N TYR A 143 21.95 -9.12 3.50
CA TYR A 143 21.10 -7.93 3.52
C TYR A 143 19.72 -8.18 4.09
N VAL A 144 19.09 -7.09 4.53
CA VAL A 144 17.66 -7.05 4.86
C VAL A 144 17.00 -6.01 3.97
N ARG A 145 16.04 -6.42 3.14
CA ARG A 145 15.21 -5.51 2.34
C ARG A 145 13.85 -5.35 3.01
N ILE A 146 13.39 -4.11 3.11
CA ILE A 146 12.10 -3.76 3.71
C ILE A 146 11.21 -3.15 2.63
N LEU A 147 10.05 -3.77 2.42
CA LEU A 147 8.98 -3.23 1.61
C LEU A 147 7.87 -2.76 2.54
N GLU A 148 7.43 -1.52 2.40
CA GLU A 148 6.26 -0.99 3.09
C GLU A 148 5.11 -0.98 2.09
N THR A 149 3.94 -1.50 2.48
CA THR A 149 2.75 -1.44 1.65
C THR A 149 1.55 -0.81 2.33
N GLU A 150 0.80 -0.02 1.57
CA GLU A 150 -0.49 0.56 1.98
C GLU A 150 -1.54 0.15 0.95
N LEU A 151 -2.66 -0.42 1.40
CA LEU A 151 -3.67 -1.05 0.54
C LEU A 151 -3.11 -2.11 -0.42
N GLY A 152 -2.00 -2.76 -0.04
CA GLY A 152 -1.34 -3.79 -0.84
C GLY A 152 -0.38 -3.27 -1.89
N PHE A 153 0.02 -1.99 -1.87
CA PHE A 153 0.96 -1.42 -2.84
C PHE A 153 2.25 -1.01 -2.18
N LEU A 154 3.36 -1.15 -2.88
CA LEU A 154 4.65 -0.62 -2.46
C LEU A 154 4.59 0.91 -2.30
N THR A 155 4.72 1.38 -1.06
CA THR A 155 4.91 2.81 -0.74
C THR A 155 6.37 3.14 -0.49
N LYS A 156 7.15 2.17 0.01
CA LYS A 156 8.59 2.33 0.22
C LYS A 156 9.33 1.01 0.05
N SER A 157 10.52 1.08 -0.53
CA SER A 157 11.51 -0.02 -0.59
C SER A 157 12.84 0.51 -0.07
N GLU A 158 13.43 -0.19 0.90
CA GLU A 158 14.74 0.13 1.48
C GLU A 158 15.56 -1.14 1.61
N GLU A 159 16.86 -1.09 1.30
CA GLU A 159 17.77 -2.22 1.53
C GLU A 159 18.89 -1.85 2.51
N TYR A 160 19.17 -2.80 3.39
CA TYR A 160 20.19 -2.70 4.42
C TYR A 160 21.21 -3.81 4.20
N ALA A 161 22.36 -3.47 3.64
CA ALA A 161 23.44 -4.43 3.47
C ALA A 161 24.22 -4.61 4.79
N TRP A 162 24.62 -5.84 5.05
CA TRP A 162 25.62 -6.17 6.04
C TRP A 162 27.01 -5.96 5.44
N ASP A 163 27.85 -5.22 6.16
CA ASP A 163 29.27 -5.07 5.85
C ASP A 163 30.06 -5.77 6.96
N PRO A 164 30.82 -6.84 6.67
CA PRO A 164 31.58 -7.55 7.69
C PRO A 164 32.77 -6.73 8.24
N ASP A 165 33.27 -5.77 7.46
CA ASP A 165 34.46 -4.96 7.77
C ASP A 165 34.11 -3.67 8.50
N GLU A 166 32.89 -3.16 8.30
CA GLU A 166 32.32 -2.03 9.03
C GLU A 166 31.21 -2.53 9.98
N ASP A 167 31.37 -2.38 11.30
CA ASP A 167 30.33 -2.70 12.31
C ASP A 167 29.00 -1.87 12.14
N ASN A 168 28.79 -1.18 11.01
CA ASN A 168 27.70 -0.25 10.72
C ASN A 168 26.93 -0.58 9.42
N TRP A 169 25.67 -0.13 9.37
CA TRP A 169 24.76 -0.30 8.23
C TRP A 169 25.09 0.63 7.05
N LYS A 170 25.02 0.10 5.82
CA LYS A 170 24.87 0.91 4.59
C LYS A 170 23.43 0.82 4.09
N ILE A 171 22.81 1.99 3.84
CA ILE A 171 21.42 2.11 3.38
C ILE A 171 21.44 2.41 1.89
N TYR A 172 20.79 1.57 1.10
CA TYR A 172 20.58 1.81 -0.32
C TYR A 172 19.09 2.09 -0.57
N GLU A 173 18.78 3.25 -1.17
CA GLU A 173 17.45 3.57 -1.68
C GLU A 173 17.47 3.44 -3.22
N GLY A 174 16.81 2.40 -3.77
CA GLY A 174 16.70 2.14 -5.21
C GLY A 174 17.26 0.77 -5.67
N THR A 175 17.04 0.43 -6.96
CA THR A 175 17.40 -0.86 -7.58
C THR A 175 18.86 -0.93 -8.04
N THR A 176 19.69 -1.70 -7.33
CA THR A 176 20.98 -2.30 -7.74
C THR A 176 21.52 -3.05 -6.51
N GLY A 177 22.05 -4.27 -6.54
CA GLY A 177 22.80 -5.00 -7.57
C GLY A 177 24.10 -5.50 -6.93
N ASN A 178 24.21 -6.82 -6.70
CA ASN A 178 25.25 -7.53 -5.94
C ASN A 178 26.70 -7.20 -6.31
N GLU A 179 27.58 -7.12 -5.30
CA GLU A 179 29.02 -7.34 -5.45
C GLU A 179 29.53 -8.35 -4.39
N ASN A 180 30.19 -9.42 -4.86
CA ASN A 180 30.70 -10.53 -4.06
C ASN A 180 32.14 -10.26 -3.57
N ILE A 181 32.47 -10.65 -2.34
CA ILE A 181 33.87 -10.72 -1.86
C ILE A 181 34.13 -12.10 -1.25
N SER A 182 35.22 -12.76 -1.70
CA SER A 182 35.66 -14.10 -1.27
C SER A 182 37.09 -14.06 -0.70
N GLY A 183 37.36 -14.81 0.36
CA GLY A 183 38.69 -14.92 0.97
C GLY A 183 38.92 -16.21 1.76
N ASN A 184 40.03 -16.90 1.48
CA ASN A 184 40.43 -18.23 1.96
C ASN A 184 41.28 -18.17 3.26
N GLY A 185 40.93 -18.94 4.31
CA GLY A 185 41.70 -19.04 5.57
C GLY A 185 41.71 -20.46 6.21
N SER A 186 42.78 -20.77 6.96
CA SER A 186 43.08 -22.10 7.57
C SER A 186 42.12 -22.51 8.69
N THR A 187 41.89 -23.82 8.93
CA THR A 187 40.77 -24.38 9.74
C THR A 187 40.57 -23.79 11.15
N ALA A 188 41.64 -23.54 11.91
CA ALA A 188 41.53 -22.93 13.26
C ALA A 188 41.33 -21.41 13.24
N GLN A 189 41.89 -20.72 12.23
CA GLN A 189 41.53 -19.32 11.95
C GLN A 189 40.13 -19.21 11.38
N ARG A 190 39.67 -20.25 10.66
CA ARG A 190 38.34 -20.36 10.09
C ARG A 190 37.29 -20.50 11.18
N GLU A 191 37.52 -21.32 12.21
CA GLU A 191 36.63 -21.41 13.39
C GLU A 191 36.55 -20.08 14.17
N LEU A 192 37.69 -19.44 14.49
CA LEU A 192 37.69 -18.13 15.18
C LEU A 192 37.12 -16.99 14.31
N TYR A 193 37.25 -17.10 12.99
CA TYR A 193 36.67 -16.17 12.02
C TYR A 193 35.17 -16.41 11.89
N GLU A 194 34.72 -17.66 11.80
CA GLU A 194 33.31 -18.06 11.77
C GLU A 194 32.58 -17.67 13.06
N ASP A 195 33.21 -17.83 14.24
CA ASP A 195 32.67 -17.37 15.52
C ASP A 195 32.54 -15.84 15.60
N ARG A 196 33.50 -15.09 15.05
CA ARG A 196 33.43 -13.63 14.96
C ARG A 196 32.36 -13.16 13.99
N ILE A 197 32.28 -13.77 12.81
CA ILE A 197 31.25 -13.53 11.80
C ILE A 197 29.87 -13.79 12.41
N LYS A 198 29.70 -14.89 13.14
CA LYS A 198 28.45 -15.25 13.81
C LYS A 198 28.08 -14.27 14.92
N ALA A 199 29.02 -13.90 15.78
CA ALA A 199 28.78 -12.92 16.86
C ALA A 199 28.46 -11.52 16.32
N ASN A 200 29.10 -11.11 15.22
CA ASN A 200 28.82 -9.84 14.56
C ASN A 200 27.44 -9.87 13.89
N ARG A 201 27.06 -10.98 13.24
CA ARG A 201 25.72 -11.17 12.66
C ARG A 201 24.63 -11.14 13.73
N GLU A 202 24.84 -11.77 14.89
CA GLU A 202 23.85 -11.75 15.98
C GLU A 202 23.62 -10.31 16.50
N ARG A 203 24.70 -9.51 16.64
CA ARG A 203 24.58 -8.09 16.98
C ARG A 203 23.88 -7.29 15.90
N TRP A 204 24.17 -7.59 14.64
CA TRP A 204 23.56 -6.97 13.48
C TRP A 204 22.05 -7.23 13.47
N TYR A 205 21.59 -8.46 13.63
CA TYR A 205 20.17 -8.77 13.75
C TYR A 205 19.50 -8.12 14.95
N LYS A 206 20.15 -8.04 16.12
CA LYS A 206 19.61 -7.30 17.27
C LYS A 206 19.41 -5.82 16.95
N SER A 207 20.37 -5.19 16.29
CA SER A 207 20.24 -3.80 15.84
C SER A 207 19.13 -3.64 14.79
N MET A 208 18.99 -4.59 13.87
CA MET A 208 17.94 -4.56 12.85
C MET A 208 16.56 -4.72 13.46
N ALA A 209 16.38 -5.71 14.33
CA ALA A 209 15.13 -5.95 15.03
C ALA A 209 14.64 -4.70 15.77
N ALA A 210 15.53 -4.02 16.52
CA ALA A 210 15.20 -2.77 17.21
C ALA A 210 14.79 -1.65 16.21
N LYS A 211 15.44 -1.58 15.05
CA LYS A 211 15.11 -0.62 13.99
C LYS A 211 13.76 -0.94 13.33
N LEU A 212 13.48 -2.22 13.08
CA LEU A 212 12.24 -2.74 12.54
C LEU A 212 11.08 -2.46 13.49
N ASP A 213 11.24 -2.70 14.79
CA ASP A 213 10.23 -2.39 15.81
C ASP A 213 9.91 -0.88 15.83
N LYS A 214 10.95 -0.04 15.76
CA LYS A 214 10.78 1.42 15.69
C LYS A 214 10.07 1.83 14.41
N LYS A 215 10.41 1.23 13.26
CA LYS A 215 9.74 1.46 11.97
C LYS A 215 8.29 1.03 12.03
N ALA A 216 8.01 -0.20 12.45
CA ALA A 216 6.66 -0.74 12.61
C ALA A 216 5.78 0.16 13.48
N LYS A 217 6.32 0.67 14.59
CA LYS A 217 5.61 1.64 15.45
C LYS A 217 5.37 2.98 14.76
N ASN A 218 6.42 3.59 14.19
CA ASN A 218 6.34 4.92 13.60
C ASN A 218 5.49 4.96 12.33
N ARG A 219 5.54 3.89 11.54
CA ARG A 219 4.80 3.72 10.29
C ARG A 219 3.45 3.08 10.50
N GLN A 220 3.12 2.66 11.72
CA GLN A 220 1.86 2.00 12.07
C GLN A 220 1.59 0.76 11.22
N TRP A 221 2.59 -0.13 11.09
CA TRP A 221 2.38 -1.42 10.45
C TRP A 221 1.40 -2.24 11.29
N GLU A 222 0.32 -2.67 10.65
CA GLU A 222 -0.74 -3.49 11.22
C GLU A 222 -0.49 -4.98 10.93
N ARG A 223 0.25 -5.29 9.86
CA ARG A 223 0.72 -6.64 9.53
C ARG A 223 2.21 -6.62 9.21
N ILE A 224 2.93 -7.68 9.60
CA ILE A 224 4.35 -7.83 9.32
C ILE A 224 4.60 -9.24 8.78
N TYR A 225 5.30 -9.33 7.66
CA TYR A 225 5.86 -10.57 7.14
C TYR A 225 7.38 -10.54 7.28
N VAL A 226 7.96 -11.65 7.74
CA VAL A 226 9.41 -11.87 7.71
C VAL A 226 9.65 -13.08 6.80
N ALA A 227 10.17 -12.82 5.61
CA ALA A 227 10.37 -13.83 4.58
C ALA A 227 11.86 -14.00 4.26
N GLY A 228 12.29 -15.23 4.01
CA GLY A 228 13.68 -15.56 3.73
C GLY A 228 13.92 -17.05 3.86
N GLU A 229 15.19 -17.45 3.97
CA GLU A 229 15.48 -18.81 4.44
C GLU A 229 14.90 -19.01 5.84
N LYS A 230 14.33 -20.19 6.09
CA LYS A 230 13.52 -20.44 7.29
C LYS A 230 14.28 -20.13 8.59
N GLU A 231 15.55 -20.48 8.64
CA GLU A 231 16.40 -20.25 9.81
C GLU A 231 16.66 -18.76 10.01
N GLU A 232 17.10 -18.04 8.97
CA GLU A 232 17.40 -16.60 9.04
C GLU A 232 16.16 -15.75 9.35
N ALA A 233 15.03 -16.07 8.70
CA ALA A 233 13.77 -15.38 8.95
C ALA A 233 13.26 -15.62 10.39
N SER A 234 13.44 -16.83 10.92
CA SER A 234 13.07 -17.14 12.31
C SER A 234 14.00 -16.44 13.31
N GLU A 235 15.31 -16.45 13.07
CA GLU A 235 16.31 -15.79 13.93
C GLU A 235 16.03 -14.29 14.07
N LEU A 236 15.78 -13.59 12.96
CA LEU A 236 15.42 -12.17 13.02
C LEU A 236 14.07 -11.94 13.71
N ASN A 237 13.06 -12.77 13.41
CA ASN A 237 11.74 -12.65 14.02
C ASN A 237 11.77 -12.84 15.54
N GLU A 238 12.56 -13.79 16.06
CA GLU A 238 12.70 -14.01 17.52
C GLU A 238 13.30 -12.80 18.26
N LEU A 239 14.06 -11.97 17.56
CA LEU A 239 14.66 -10.75 18.11
C LEU A 239 13.74 -9.54 18.02
N MET A 240 12.68 -9.60 17.22
CA MET A 240 11.68 -8.54 17.10
C MET A 240 10.65 -8.61 18.23
N ASN A 241 10.20 -7.46 18.70
CA ASN A 241 9.13 -7.40 19.71
C ASN A 241 7.73 -7.47 19.07
N LYS A 242 7.60 -7.10 17.80
CA LYS A 242 6.34 -7.16 17.07
C LYS A 242 6.08 -8.56 16.53
N GLU A 243 4.87 -9.06 16.75
CA GLU A 243 4.39 -10.29 16.12
C GLU A 243 4.45 -10.18 14.59
N SER A 244 5.00 -11.21 13.95
CA SER A 244 5.12 -11.27 12.50
C SER A 244 4.82 -12.68 11.98
N ILE A 245 4.51 -12.76 10.69
CA ILE A 245 4.28 -14.01 9.98
C ILE A 245 5.59 -14.41 9.31
N VAL A 246 6.20 -15.49 9.80
CA VAL A 246 7.42 -16.04 9.22
C VAL A 246 7.10 -16.87 7.97
N VAL A 247 7.75 -16.54 6.85
CA VAL A 247 7.59 -17.23 5.56
C VAL A 247 8.95 -17.77 5.13
N GLY A 248 9.11 -19.10 5.20
CA GLY A 248 10.33 -19.79 4.79
C GLY A 248 10.48 -19.92 3.26
N LYS A 249 10.39 -18.80 2.54
CA LYS A 249 10.57 -18.72 1.09
C LYS A 249 11.53 -17.58 0.77
N ASN A 250 12.54 -17.88 -0.04
CA ASN A 250 13.51 -16.91 -0.49
C ASN A 250 12.94 -16.09 -1.66
N TYR A 251 13.09 -14.77 -1.58
CA TYR A 251 12.61 -13.78 -2.56
C TYR A 251 13.76 -12.90 -3.11
N SER A 252 15.01 -13.32 -2.95
CA SER A 252 16.18 -12.50 -3.27
C SER A 252 16.29 -12.10 -4.73
N ASP A 253 15.81 -12.96 -5.63
CA ASP A 253 15.77 -12.74 -7.09
C ASP A 253 14.46 -12.12 -7.58
N LYS A 254 13.51 -11.86 -6.67
CA LYS A 254 12.18 -11.37 -7.01
C LYS A 254 12.11 -9.85 -6.98
N ARG A 255 11.35 -9.31 -7.92
CA ARG A 255 10.98 -7.90 -7.91
C ARG A 255 9.97 -7.62 -6.81
N ASP A 256 9.98 -6.40 -6.28
CA ASP A 256 9.10 -5.99 -5.20
C ASP A 256 7.61 -6.26 -5.49
N ASP A 257 7.16 -6.09 -6.74
CA ASP A 257 5.78 -6.40 -7.15
C ASP A 257 5.43 -7.90 -7.09
N GLU A 258 6.35 -8.78 -7.47
CA GLU A 258 6.16 -10.23 -7.36
C GLU A 258 6.12 -10.69 -5.88
N VAL A 259 6.91 -10.05 -5.03
CA VAL A 259 6.93 -10.34 -3.58
C VAL A 259 5.60 -9.95 -2.95
N ILE A 260 5.13 -8.73 -3.24
CA ILE A 260 3.88 -8.21 -2.71
C ILE A 260 2.70 -9.06 -3.19
N GLU A 261 2.67 -9.43 -4.48
CA GLU A 261 1.64 -10.33 -5.00
C GLU A 261 1.65 -11.69 -4.31
N SER A 262 2.82 -12.23 -3.97
CA SER A 262 2.92 -13.54 -3.30
C SER A 262 2.53 -13.53 -1.82
N LEU A 263 2.60 -12.37 -1.14
CA LEU A 263 2.45 -12.29 0.33
C LEU A 263 1.24 -11.50 0.79
N VAL A 264 0.78 -10.55 -0.02
CA VAL A 264 -0.25 -9.57 0.34
C VAL A 264 -1.47 -9.64 -0.58
N SER A 265 -1.34 -10.14 -1.81
CA SER A 265 -2.46 -10.36 -2.75
C SER A 265 -3.07 -11.76 -2.61
#